data_AF-A0A7C1AJ29-F1
#
_entry.id   AF-A0A7C1AJ29-F1
#
_cell.length_a   1.000
_cell.length_b   1.000
_cell.length_c   1.000
_cell.angle_alpha   90.00
_cell.angle_beta   90.00
_cell.angle_gamma   90.00
#
_symmetry.space_group_name_H-M   'P 1'
#
loop_
_entity.id
_entity.type
_entity.pdbx_description
1 polymer ?
#
loop_
_entity_poly.entity_id
_entity_poly.type
_entity_poly.pdbx_seq_one_letter_code
_entity_poly.pdbx_strand_id
1 'polypeptide(L)'
;TSLILITHDLGIVARVADRVAVMYAGEFVETGTAEQVFNAPSHPYTQGLLRCIPIPGKTKRGAHLGAIPGIVPNLVGRLEGCHFASRCPHVHDACRSGQLALRPAFEESHHYRCVLSPEACAENLKSGVAA
;
A
#
# COMPACT_ATOMS: atom_id res chain seq x y z
N THR A 1 -15.39 -7.06 22.94
CA THR A 1 -14.38 -6.00 23.16
C THR A 1 -13.82 -5.60 21.81
N SER A 2 -13.41 -4.35 21.64
CA SER A 2 -12.84 -3.84 20.38
C SER A 2 -11.49 -3.21 20.67
N LEU A 3 -10.51 -3.44 19.79
CA LEU A 3 -9.14 -2.94 19.91
C LEU A 3 -8.77 -2.20 18.62
N ILE A 4 -8.14 -1.03 18.76
CA ILE A 4 -7.48 -0.34 17.64
C ILE A 4 -5.98 -0.35 17.94
N LEU A 5 -5.21 -0.95 17.02
CA LEU A 5 -3.75 -1.01 17.09
C LEU A 5 -3.15 -0.13 15.99
N ILE A 6 -2.23 0.75 16.37
CA ILE A 6 -1.46 1.58 15.43
C ILE A 6 0.01 1.13 15.50
N THR A 7 0.55 0.62 14.40
CA THR A 7 1.93 0.14 14.32
C THR A 7 2.48 0.29 12.90
N HIS A 8 3.80 0.34 12.79
CA HIS A 8 4.53 0.28 11.52
C HIS A 8 4.97 -1.15 11.17
N ASP A 9 4.79 -2.10 12.10
CA ASP A 9 5.18 -3.50 11.93
C ASP A 9 4.01 -4.32 11.39
N LEU A 10 4.03 -4.59 10.08
CA LEU A 10 3.03 -5.42 9.41
C LEU A 10 3.06 -6.89 9.87
N GLY A 11 4.17 -7.38 10.44
CA GLY A 11 4.26 -8.72 11.00
C GLY A 11 3.40 -8.90 12.25
N ILE A 12 3.26 -7.84 13.07
CA ILE A 12 2.31 -7.83 14.18
C ILE A 12 0.88 -7.73 13.66
N VAL A 13 0.63 -6.85 12.68
CA VAL A 13 -0.71 -6.67 12.09
C VAL A 13 -1.25 -8.01 11.57
N ALA A 14 -0.44 -8.78 10.86
CA ALA A 14 -0.80 -10.08 10.29
C ALA A 14 -1.28 -11.12 11.32
N ARG A 15 -0.97 -10.94 12.61
CA ARG A 15 -1.29 -11.89 13.69
C ARG A 15 -2.44 -11.45 14.58
N VAL A 16 -2.71 -10.15 14.63
CA VAL A 16 -3.59 -9.55 15.65
C VAL A 16 -4.81 -8.89 15.06
N ALA A 17 -4.74 -8.38 13.82
CA ALA A 17 -5.80 -7.57 13.25
C ALA A 17 -6.75 -8.39 12.38
N ASP A 18 -8.06 -8.21 12.58
CA ASP A 18 -9.09 -8.71 11.65
C ASP A 18 -9.18 -7.81 10.40
N ARG A 19 -9.02 -6.50 10.61
CA ARG A 19 -9.11 -5.45 9.59
C ARG A 19 -7.90 -4.54 9.65
N VAL A 20 -7.47 -4.08 8.47
CA VAL A 20 -6.27 -3.27 8.29
C VAL A 20 -6.62 -2.00 7.56
N ALA A 21 -6.00 -0.90 7.98
CA ALA A 21 -6.03 0.38 7.29
C ALA A 21 -4.58 0.87 7.13
N VAL A 22 -4.13 0.94 5.88
CA VAL A 22 -2.80 1.43 5.51
C VAL A 22 -2.90 2.93 5.27
N MET A 23 -2.02 3.68 5.92
CA MET A 23 -1.93 5.13 5.77
C MET A 23 -0.64 5.53 5.07
N TYR A 24 -0.70 6.59 4.27
CA TYR A 24 0.46 7.26 3.72
C TYR A 24 0.22 8.77 3.68
N ALA A 25 1.18 9.55 4.18
CA ALA A 25 1.16 11.01 4.10
C ALA A 25 -0.18 11.64 4.53
N GLY A 26 -0.75 11.16 5.65
CA GLY A 26 -1.99 11.67 6.22
C GLY A 26 -3.29 11.09 5.66
N GLU A 27 -3.23 10.21 4.64
CA GLU A 27 -4.43 9.61 4.04
C GLU A 27 -4.46 8.09 4.18
N PHE A 28 -5.67 7.53 4.31
CA PHE A 28 -5.89 6.10 4.08
C PHE A 28 -5.73 5.80 2.59
N VAL A 29 -4.77 4.95 2.29
CA VAL A 29 -4.47 4.52 0.91
C VAL A 29 -5.04 3.15 0.59
N GLU A 30 -5.28 2.32 1.61
CA GLU A 30 -5.88 1.00 1.45
C GLU A 30 -6.52 0.52 2.75
N THR A 31 -7.71 -0.08 2.68
CA THR A 31 -8.42 -0.65 3.83
C THR A 31 -9.11 -1.95 3.45
N GLY A 32 -9.16 -2.93 4.34
CA GLY A 32 -9.78 -4.23 4.07
C GLY A 32 -9.64 -5.20 5.24
N THR A 33 -9.96 -6.46 5.03
CA THR A 33 -9.55 -7.53 5.96
C THR A 33 -8.04 -7.70 5.91
N ALA A 34 -7.44 -8.28 6.96
CA ALA A 34 -6.02 -8.62 6.93
C ALA A 34 -5.69 -9.56 5.76
N GLU A 35 -6.57 -10.52 5.47
CA GLU A 35 -6.38 -11.43 4.33
C GLU A 35 -6.32 -10.70 2.99
N GLN A 36 -7.27 -9.80 2.74
CA GLN A 36 -7.34 -9.01 1.49
C GLN A 36 -6.08 -8.15 1.32
N VAL A 37 -5.69 -7.40 2.35
CA VAL A 37 -4.57 -6.46 2.28
C VAL A 37 -3.23 -7.19 2.14
N PHE A 38 -3.05 -8.34 2.77
CA PHE A 38 -1.78 -9.07 2.73
C PHE A 38 -1.63 -9.97 1.48
N ASN A 39 -2.73 -10.54 0.97
CA ASN A 39 -2.67 -11.48 -0.16
C ASN A 39 -2.95 -10.83 -1.52
N ALA A 40 -3.80 -9.80 -1.56
CA ALA A 40 -4.20 -9.11 -2.78
C ALA A 40 -4.09 -7.58 -2.66
N PRO A 41 -2.94 -7.02 -2.24
CA PRO A 41 -2.75 -5.59 -2.06
C PRO A 41 -3.00 -4.81 -3.35
N SER A 42 -3.92 -3.85 -3.30
CA SER A 42 -4.34 -3.05 -4.45
C SER A 42 -3.51 -1.78 -4.63
N HIS A 43 -3.08 -1.10 -3.56
CA HIS A 43 -2.34 0.14 -3.71
C HIS A 43 -0.83 -0.11 -3.88
N PRO A 44 -0.13 0.50 -4.87
CA PRO A 44 1.31 0.28 -5.10
C PRO A 44 2.20 0.51 -3.87
N TYR A 45 1.80 1.42 -2.99
CA TYR A 45 2.48 1.60 -1.69
C TYR A 45 2.39 0.36 -0.79
N THR A 46 1.19 -0.20 -0.60
CA THR A 46 0.97 -1.42 0.19
C THR A 46 1.72 -2.60 -0.40
N GLN A 47 1.71 -2.73 -1.72
CA GLN A 47 2.52 -3.75 -2.43
C GLN A 47 4.02 -3.57 -2.12
N GLY A 48 4.51 -2.32 -2.14
CA GLY A 48 5.88 -1.99 -1.75
C GLY A 48 6.19 -2.35 -0.30
N LEU A 49 5.30 -2.05 0.64
CA LEU A 49 5.47 -2.39 2.05
C LEU A 49 5.61 -3.90 2.25
N LEU A 50 4.75 -4.70 1.63
CA LEU A 50 4.78 -6.15 1.76
C LEU A 50 6.07 -6.76 1.17
N ARG A 51 6.63 -6.16 0.11
CA ARG A 51 7.95 -6.55 -0.44
C ARG A 51 9.13 -6.23 0.50
N CYS A 52 8.96 -5.31 1.45
CA CYS A 52 9.98 -4.97 2.43
C CYS A 52 9.98 -5.94 3.64
N ILE A 53 8.99 -6.82 3.76
CA ILE A 53 8.85 -7.71 4.92
C ILE A 53 9.59 -9.02 4.66
N PRO A 54 10.51 -9.44 5.55
CA PRO A 54 11.11 -10.76 5.48
C PRO A 54 10.05 -11.83 5.77
N ILE A 55 9.94 -12.82 4.89
CA ILE A 55 9.03 -13.95 5.07
C ILE A 55 9.81 -15.08 5.76
N PRO A 56 9.41 -15.50 6.98
CA PRO A 56 10.07 -16.60 7.68
C PRO A 56 10.14 -17.86 6.82
N GLY A 57 11.33 -18.46 6.72
CA GLY A 57 11.57 -19.67 5.92
C GLY A 57 11.71 -19.45 4.41
N LYS A 58 11.35 -18.28 3.87
CA LYS A 58 11.55 -17.94 2.43
C LYS A 58 12.68 -16.93 2.22
N THR A 59 12.80 -15.94 3.09
CA THR A 59 13.87 -14.93 3.01
C THR A 59 15.13 -15.46 3.68
N LYS A 60 16.20 -15.67 2.90
CA LYS A 60 17.51 -16.08 3.44
C LYS A 60 18.11 -14.98 4.31
N ARG A 61 18.81 -15.37 5.37
CA ARG A 61 19.54 -14.41 6.23
C ARG A 61 20.61 -13.71 5.38
N GLY A 62 20.59 -12.37 5.37
CA GLY A 62 21.47 -11.56 4.52
C GLY A 62 20.97 -11.31 3.10
N ALA A 63 19.78 -11.79 2.73
CA ALA A 63 19.15 -11.38 1.47
C ALA A 63 18.77 -9.90 1.50
N HIS A 64 18.91 -9.22 0.36
CA HIS A 64 18.43 -7.85 0.20
C HIS A 64 16.90 -7.82 0.26
N LEU A 65 16.37 -7.04 1.19
CA LEU A 65 14.94 -6.73 1.24
C LEU A 65 14.63 -5.63 0.22
N GLY A 66 13.40 -5.64 -0.31
CA GLY A 66 12.91 -4.52 -1.08
C GLY A 66 12.94 -3.24 -0.24
N ALA A 67 13.09 -2.10 -0.92
CA ALA A 67 12.89 -0.79 -0.33
C ALA A 67 11.99 0.03 -1.24
N ILE A 68 11.22 0.95 -0.66
CA ILE A 68 10.46 1.92 -1.43
C ILE A 68 11.37 3.14 -1.65
N PRO A 69 11.89 3.38 -2.86
CA PRO A 69 12.83 4.47 -3.12
C PRO A 69 12.17 5.85 -2.94
N GLY A 70 13.01 6.88 -2.94
CA GLY A 70 12.58 8.28 -2.85
C GLY A 70 12.24 8.75 -1.44
N ILE A 71 11.80 10.01 -1.35
CA ILE A 71 11.58 10.73 -0.09
C ILE A 71 10.08 10.97 0.10
N VAL A 72 9.60 10.80 1.33
CA VAL A 72 8.21 11.12 1.71
C VAL A 72 7.93 12.60 1.43
N PRO A 73 6.80 12.96 0.79
CA PRO A 73 6.49 14.35 0.49
C PRO A 73 6.35 15.17 1.77
N ASN A 74 6.65 16.47 1.67
CA ASN A 74 6.39 17.41 2.75
C ASN A 74 4.87 17.57 2.94
N LEU A 75 4.40 17.44 4.18
CA LEU A 75 2.98 17.61 4.54
C LEU A 75 2.61 19.07 4.83
N VAL A 76 3.58 19.99 4.82
CA VAL A 76 3.33 21.41 4.97
C VAL A 76 2.83 21.99 3.64
N GLY A 77 1.59 22.49 3.64
CA GLY A 77 0.92 23.02 2.47
C GLY A 77 -0.18 22.10 1.94
N ARG A 78 -0.62 22.33 0.71
CA ARG A 78 -1.64 21.51 0.06
C ARG A 78 -0.96 20.44 -0.80
N LEU A 79 -1.29 19.18 -0.55
CA LEU A 79 -0.98 18.08 -1.45
C LEU A 79 -2.16 17.88 -2.41
N GLU A 80 -1.84 17.67 -3.69
CA GLU A 80 -2.81 17.40 -4.75
C GLU A 80 -2.52 16.04 -5.40
N GLY A 81 -3.58 15.39 -5.88
CA GLY A 81 -3.49 14.06 -6.46
C GLY A 81 -3.14 13.00 -5.43
N CYS A 82 -2.47 11.94 -5.89
CA CYS A 82 -1.99 10.86 -5.06
C CYS A 82 -0.72 11.31 -4.31
N HIS A 83 -0.75 11.30 -2.98
CA HIS A 83 0.41 11.68 -2.17
C HIS A 83 1.63 10.76 -2.42
N PHE A 84 1.40 9.53 -2.89
CA PHE A 84 2.46 8.57 -3.22
C PHE A 84 3.04 8.75 -4.64
N ALA A 85 2.51 9.66 -5.46
CA ALA A 85 2.88 9.79 -6.87
C ALA A 85 4.39 9.99 -7.11
N SER A 86 5.10 10.70 -6.23
CA SER A 86 6.55 10.95 -6.37
C SER A 86 7.42 9.69 -6.18
N ARG A 87 6.87 8.63 -5.58
CA ARG A 87 7.57 7.37 -5.26
C ARG A 87 6.91 6.16 -5.90
N CYS A 88 5.79 6.35 -6.59
CA CYS A 88 5.05 5.30 -7.25
C CYS A 88 5.75 4.92 -8.56
N PRO A 89 6.13 3.64 -8.78
CA PRO A 89 6.72 3.21 -10.04
C PRO A 89 5.72 3.22 -11.22
N HIS A 90 4.42 3.36 -10.93
CA HIS A 90 3.35 3.37 -11.92
C HIS A 90 2.67 4.74 -12.05
N VAL A 91 3.39 5.82 -11.70
CA VAL A 91 2.86 7.18 -11.77
C VAL A 91 2.59 7.60 -13.21
N HIS A 92 1.44 8.26 -13.43
CA HIS A 92 1.09 8.93 -14.69
C HIS A 92 0.33 10.23 -14.39
N ASP A 93 0.01 11.02 -15.42
CA ASP A 93 -0.48 12.40 -15.24
C ASP A 93 -1.75 12.52 -14.40
N ALA A 94 -2.68 11.57 -14.54
CA ALA A 94 -3.91 11.56 -13.76
C ALA A 94 -3.66 11.36 -12.25
N CYS A 95 -2.49 10.87 -11.83
CA CYS A 95 -2.14 10.76 -10.42
C CYS A 95 -1.77 12.11 -9.78
N ARG A 96 -1.49 13.16 -10.56
CA ARG A 96 -0.86 14.39 -10.07
C ARG A 96 -1.84 15.52 -9.73
N SER A 97 -3.13 15.32 -9.99
CA SER A 97 -4.14 16.38 -9.83
C SER A 97 -5.43 15.83 -9.22
N GLY A 98 -6.21 16.74 -8.62
CA GLY A 98 -7.51 16.42 -8.04
C GLY A 98 -7.44 15.70 -6.70
N GLN A 99 -8.60 15.29 -6.20
CA GLN A 99 -8.73 14.51 -4.97
C GLN A 99 -9.13 13.08 -5.34
N LEU A 100 -8.33 12.10 -4.93
CA LEU A 100 -8.64 10.69 -5.18
C LEU A 100 -9.47 10.15 -4.04
N ALA A 101 -10.69 9.67 -4.32
CA ALA A 101 -11.49 8.97 -3.31
C ALA A 101 -10.93 7.56 -3.03
N LEU A 102 -11.20 7.06 -1.83
CA LEU A 102 -11.17 5.61 -1.61
C LEU A 102 -12.28 4.97 -2.44
N ARG A 103 -11.95 3.92 -3.17
CA ARG A 103 -12.89 3.18 -4.02
C ARG A 103 -12.74 1.67 -3.80
N PRO A 104 -13.81 0.89 -4.05
CA PRO A 104 -13.72 -0.56 -3.91
C PRO A 104 -12.69 -1.16 -4.88
N ALA A 105 -12.03 -2.22 -4.42
CA ALA A 105 -11.19 -3.09 -5.21
C ALA A 105 -12.07 -4.15 -5.92
N PHE A 106 -11.72 -5.44 -5.83
CA PHE A 106 -12.54 -6.53 -6.36
C PHE A 106 -13.77 -6.81 -5.49
N GLU A 107 -13.64 -6.65 -4.18
CA GLU A 107 -14.70 -6.85 -3.20
C GLU A 107 -15.13 -5.52 -2.59
N GLU A 108 -16.42 -5.35 -2.29
CA GLU A 108 -16.95 -4.12 -1.67
C GLU A 108 -16.36 -3.82 -0.29
N SER A 109 -15.80 -4.81 0.40
CA SER A 109 -15.19 -4.64 1.72
C SER A 109 -13.72 -4.16 1.65
N HIS A 110 -13.09 -4.22 0.48
CA HIS A 110 -11.70 -3.83 0.25
C HIS A 110 -11.64 -2.53 -0.55
N HIS A 111 -11.07 -1.49 0.02
CA HIS A 111 -10.96 -0.17 -0.61
C HIS A 111 -9.51 0.27 -0.77
N TYR A 112 -9.24 1.06 -1.80
CA TYR A 112 -7.92 1.64 -2.05
C TYR A 112 -8.04 2.99 -2.76
N ARG A 113 -6.98 3.81 -2.68
CA ARG A 113 -6.93 5.17 -3.22
C ARG A 113 -5.94 5.26 -4.38
N CYS A 114 -6.33 4.79 -5.56
CA CYS A 114 -5.47 4.84 -6.75
C CYS A 114 -6.27 5.12 -8.02
N VAL A 115 -5.62 5.72 -9.01
CA VAL A 115 -6.20 5.93 -10.35
C VAL A 115 -6.27 4.63 -11.14
N LEU A 116 -5.33 3.71 -10.93
CA LEU A 116 -5.27 2.42 -11.63
C LEU A 116 -6.38 1.47 -11.18
N SER A 117 -7.04 0.81 -12.14
CA SER A 117 -8.09 -0.19 -11.84
C SER A 117 -7.56 -1.36 -10.99
N PRO A 118 -8.43 -2.12 -10.31
CA PRO A 118 -7.99 -3.26 -9.50
C PRO A 118 -7.21 -4.28 -10.32
N GLU A 119 -7.59 -4.49 -11.58
CA GLU A 119 -6.91 -5.38 -12.53
C GLU A 119 -5.49 -4.88 -12.83
N ALA A 120 -5.35 -3.59 -13.19
CA ALA A 120 -4.05 -2.98 -13.45
C ALA A 120 -3.13 -3.04 -12.22
N CYS A 121 -3.67 -2.81 -11.03
CA CYS A 121 -2.92 -2.97 -9.77
C CYS A 121 -2.47 -4.42 -9.53
N ALA A 122 -3.34 -5.40 -9.80
CA ALA A 122 -3.02 -6.82 -9.65
C ALA A 122 -1.99 -7.31 -10.68
N GLU A 123 -2.03 -6.79 -11.91
CA GLU A 123 -1.00 -7.04 -12.92
C GLU A 123 0.36 -6.48 -12.48
N ASN A 124 0.39 -5.24 -11.97
CA ASN A 124 1.60 -4.62 -11.46
C ASN A 124 2.24 -5.39 -10.29
N LEU A 125 1.42 -5.98 -9.42
CA LEU A 125 1.89 -6.84 -8.33
C LEU A 125 2.65 -8.07 -8.87
N LYS A 126 2.15 -8.70 -9.95
CA LYS A 126 2.76 -9.88 -10.57
C LYS A 126 4.04 -9.56 -11.33
N SER A 127 4.07 -8.42 -12.01
CA SER A 127 5.22 -7.94 -12.79
C SER A 127 6.45 -7.66 -11.92
N GLY A 128 6.29 -7.60 -10.59
CA GLY A 128 7.39 -7.60 -9.64
C GLY A 128 8.39 -6.49 -9.94
N VAL A 129 7.92 -5.26 -10.18
CA VAL A 129 8.80 -4.13 -10.51
C VAL A 129 9.84 -4.01 -9.41
N ALA A 130 11.03 -4.51 -9.74
CA ALA A 130 12.26 -4.28 -9.03
C ALA A 130 12.57 -2.80 -9.25
N ALA A 131 12.36 -2.02 -8.19
CA ALA A 131 13.06 -0.76 -8.05
C ALA A 131 14.53 -1.05 -7.74
#